data_AF-A0A329CNP2-F1
#
_entry.id   AF-A0A329CNP2-F1
#
_cell.length_a   1.000
_cell.length_b   1.000
_cell.length_c   1.000
_cell.angle_alpha   90.00
_cell.angle_beta   90.00
_cell.angle_gamma   90.00
#
_symmetry.space_group_name_H-M   'P 1'
#
loop_
_entity.id
_entity.type
_entity.pdbx_description
1 polymer ?
#
loop_
_entity_poly.entity_id
_entity_poly.type
_entity_poly.pdbx_seq_one_letter_code
_entity_poly.pdbx_strand_id
1 'polypeptide(L)'
;MANATNFLEQSFSPFIDRVHEAAEHGNLNATPLLGALNRAQAIARGVAQIAKMQITNEVQADAFSDREVGEVIEPPMSPYAVSVLMALAAAACDLLVDDIDRAARQANQYGILESSNGK
;
A
#
# COMPACT_ATOMS: atom_id res chain seq x y z
N MET A 1 33.88 -2.66 7.03
CA MET A 1 32.69 -1.99 7.56
C MET A 1 31.52 -2.91 7.31
N ALA A 2 30.85 -3.40 8.35
CA ALA A 2 29.65 -4.22 8.18
C ALA A 2 28.51 -3.32 7.70
N ASN A 3 27.93 -3.63 6.54
CA ASN A 3 26.70 -2.98 6.08
C ASN A 3 25.62 -3.31 7.09
N ALA A 4 25.22 -2.34 7.91
CA ALA A 4 24.09 -2.47 8.80
C ALA A 4 22.83 -2.53 7.91
N THR A 5 22.32 -3.73 7.66
CA THR A 5 21.05 -3.93 6.95
C THR A 5 19.95 -3.31 7.79
N ASN A 6 19.29 -2.28 7.26
CA ASN A 6 18.15 -1.65 7.91
C ASN A 6 17.06 -2.71 8.09
N PHE A 7 16.59 -2.91 9.33
CA PHE A 7 15.53 -3.87 9.63
C PHE A 7 14.24 -3.57 8.84
N LEU A 8 14.02 -2.30 8.49
CA LEU A 8 12.90 -1.85 7.66
C LEU A 8 13.09 -2.14 6.15
N GLU A 9 14.28 -2.57 5.72
CA GLU A 9 14.61 -2.85 4.31
C GLU A 9 14.70 -4.35 3.99
N GLN A 10 14.44 -5.24 4.95
CA GLN A 10 14.31 -6.66 4.64
C GLN A 10 13.04 -6.88 3.82
N SER A 11 13.21 -7.24 2.54
CA SER A 11 12.09 -7.69 1.72
C SER A 11 11.69 -9.11 2.14
N PHE A 12 10.53 -9.21 2.79
CA PHE A 12 9.90 -10.49 3.05
C PHE A 12 8.85 -10.70 1.95
N SER A 13 9.21 -11.50 0.94
CA SER A 13 8.19 -11.94 -0.02
C SER A 13 7.26 -12.93 0.68
N PRO A 14 5.93 -12.70 0.70
CA PRO A 14 4.99 -13.69 1.23
C PRO A 14 4.79 -14.88 0.28
N PHE A 15 5.33 -14.80 -0.94
CA PHE A 15 5.29 -15.85 -1.96
C PHE A 15 6.53 -16.72 -1.87
N ILE A 16 6.33 -18.03 -1.86
CA ILE A 16 7.42 -19.02 -1.87
C ILE A 16 8.02 -19.16 -3.28
N ASP A 17 9.28 -19.59 -3.37
CA ASP A 17 10.04 -19.66 -4.63
C ASP A 17 9.31 -20.40 -5.76
N ARG A 18 8.64 -21.52 -5.46
CA ARG A 18 7.88 -22.28 -6.47
C ARG A 18 6.73 -21.49 -7.12
N VAL A 19 6.20 -20.49 -6.44
CA VAL A 19 5.16 -19.60 -7.00
C VAL A 19 5.79 -18.59 -7.96
N HIS A 20 6.98 -18.07 -7.64
CA HIS A 20 7.76 -17.25 -8.56
C HIS A 20 8.13 -18.02 -9.81
N GLU A 21 8.66 -19.24 -9.66
CA GLU A 21 8.97 -20.11 -10.79
C GLU A 21 7.72 -20.43 -11.62
N ALA A 22 6.59 -20.77 -11.00
CA ALA A 22 5.34 -21.01 -11.73
C ALA A 22 4.86 -19.75 -12.49
N ALA A 23 5.05 -18.56 -11.92
CA ALA A 23 4.72 -17.29 -12.58
C ALA A 23 5.59 -17.06 -13.83
N GLU A 24 6.91 -17.26 -13.72
CA GLU A 24 7.86 -17.11 -14.82
C GLU A 24 7.55 -18.04 -16.00
N HIS A 25 7.07 -19.24 -15.71
CA HIS A 25 6.73 -20.24 -16.73
C HIS A 25 5.27 -20.16 -17.22
N GLY A 26 4.49 -19.16 -16.78
CA GLY A 26 3.09 -19.00 -17.17
C GLY A 26 2.13 -20.05 -16.59
N ASN A 27 2.58 -20.82 -15.60
CA ASN A 27 1.82 -21.88 -14.93
C ASN A 27 1.16 -21.40 -13.63
N LEU A 28 0.97 -20.08 -13.47
CA LEU A 28 0.32 -19.50 -12.31
C LEU A 28 -1.11 -19.09 -12.63
N ASN A 29 -2.07 -19.50 -11.81
CA ASN A 29 -3.39 -18.88 -11.79
C ASN A 29 -3.30 -17.47 -11.21
N ALA A 30 -3.12 -16.49 -12.09
CA ALA A 30 -2.95 -15.08 -11.73
C ALA A 30 -4.25 -14.39 -11.26
N THR A 31 -5.42 -15.04 -11.38
CA THR A 31 -6.72 -14.40 -11.11
C THR A 31 -6.82 -13.80 -9.69
N PRO A 32 -6.45 -14.53 -8.60
CA PRO A 32 -6.51 -13.98 -7.25
C PRO A 32 -5.53 -12.81 -7.03
N LEU A 33 -4.34 -12.92 -7.65
CA LEU A 33 -3.29 -11.90 -7.62
C LEU A 33 -3.72 -10.61 -8.30
N LEU A 34 -4.34 -10.70 -9.48
CA LEU A 34 -4.88 -9.53 -10.19
C LEU A 34 -5.96 -8.82 -9.35
N GLY A 35 -6.81 -9.58 -8.65
CA GLY A 35 -7.78 -9.02 -7.72
C GLY A 35 -7.13 -8.23 -6.58
N ALA A 36 -6.09 -8.79 -5.96
CA ALA A 36 -5.32 -8.13 -4.90
C ALA A 36 -4.59 -6.88 -5.43
N LEU A 37 -3.95 -6.95 -6.60
CA LEU A 37 -3.25 -5.82 -7.22
C LEU A 37 -4.18 -4.65 -7.55
N ASN A 38 -5.38 -4.93 -8.05
CA ASN A 38 -6.37 -3.87 -8.32
C ASN A 38 -6.80 -3.16 -7.03
N ARG A 39 -7.01 -3.90 -5.94
CA ARG A 39 -7.32 -3.31 -4.62
C ARG A 39 -6.13 -2.54 -4.05
N ALA A 40 -4.92 -3.08 -4.17
CA ALA A 40 -3.67 -2.41 -3.81
C ALA A 40 -3.54 -1.05 -4.50
N GLN A 41 -3.79 -1.01 -5.80
CA GLN A 41 -3.74 0.22 -6.58
C GLN A 41 -4.78 1.24 -6.09
N ALA A 42 -6.00 0.81 -5.81
CA ALA A 42 -7.05 1.70 -5.32
C ALA A 42 -6.71 2.29 -3.94
N ILE A 43 -6.24 1.45 -3.00
CA ILE A 43 -5.82 1.87 -1.67
C ILE A 43 -4.62 2.82 -1.75
N ALA A 44 -3.58 2.46 -2.50
CA ALA A 44 -2.38 3.29 -2.67
C ALA A 44 -2.73 4.68 -3.25
N ARG A 45 -3.65 4.75 -4.22
CA ARG A 45 -4.14 6.03 -4.75
C ARG A 45 -4.89 6.85 -3.69
N GLY A 46 -5.76 6.22 -2.91
CA GLY A 46 -6.49 6.87 -1.82
C GLY A 46 -5.55 7.44 -0.76
N VAL A 47 -4.60 6.62 -0.29
CA VAL A 47 -3.57 7.03 0.68
C VAL A 47 -2.72 8.18 0.13
N ALA A 48 -2.33 8.12 -1.15
CA ALA A 48 -1.57 9.22 -1.78
C ALA A 48 -2.36 10.53 -1.81
N GLN A 49 -3.70 10.50 -1.96
CA GLN A 49 -4.51 11.71 -1.89
C GLN A 49 -4.63 12.23 -0.45
N ILE A 50 -4.80 11.35 0.53
CA ILE A 50 -4.82 11.74 1.96
C ILE A 50 -3.50 12.41 2.34
N ALA A 51 -2.36 11.84 1.95
CA ALA A 51 -1.05 12.43 2.20
C ALA A 51 -0.90 13.82 1.57
N LYS A 52 -1.38 14.01 0.33
CA LYS A 52 -1.40 15.33 -0.33
C LYS A 52 -2.28 16.34 0.42
N MET A 53 -3.45 15.91 0.89
CA MET A 53 -4.34 16.75 1.69
C MET A 53 -3.68 17.16 3.00
N GLN A 54 -3.01 16.25 3.70
CA GLN A 54 -2.24 16.55 4.89
C GLN A 54 -1.13 17.58 4.62
N ILE A 55 -0.27 17.33 3.62
CA ILE A 55 0.85 18.23 3.28
C ILE A 55 0.32 19.63 2.94
N THR A 56 -0.75 19.70 2.14
CA THR A 56 -1.36 20.98 1.78
C THR A 56 -1.93 21.69 3.00
N ASN A 57 -2.53 20.95 3.93
CA ASN A 57 -3.07 21.51 5.16
C ASN A 57 -1.98 22.01 6.10
N GLU A 58 -0.88 21.30 6.23
CA GLU A 58 0.30 21.71 7.02
C GLU A 58 0.92 22.99 6.47
N VAL A 59 1.15 23.05 5.15
CA VAL A 59 1.68 24.27 4.49
C VAL A 59 0.77 25.48 4.74
N GLN A 60 -0.55 25.31 4.69
CA GLN A 60 -1.49 26.40 4.98
C GLN A 60 -1.54 26.74 6.48
N ALA A 61 -1.38 25.76 7.37
CA ALA A 61 -1.34 25.98 8.81
C ALA A 61 -0.11 26.79 9.21
N ASP A 62 1.06 26.48 8.65
CA ASP A 62 2.30 27.24 8.87
C ASP A 62 2.18 28.67 8.33
N ALA A 63 1.63 28.84 7.12
CA ALA A 63 1.38 30.17 6.57
C ALA A 63 0.36 30.99 7.40
N PHE A 64 -0.59 30.31 8.04
CA PHE A 64 -1.59 30.93 8.91
C PHE A 64 -1.01 31.35 10.27
N SER A 65 -0.05 30.61 10.83
CA SER A 65 0.55 30.92 12.14
C SER A 65 1.46 32.15 12.13
N ASP A 66 2.09 32.45 10.99
CA ASP A 66 3.13 33.49 10.87
C ASP A 66 2.61 34.87 10.44
N ARG A 67 1.30 35.12 10.54
CA ARG A 67 0.66 36.26 9.85
C ARG A 67 0.42 37.52 10.69
N GLU A 68 0.53 38.67 10.03
CA GLU A 68 -0.04 39.95 10.47
C GLU A 68 -1.53 40.05 10.09
N VAL A 69 -2.31 40.75 10.91
CA VAL A 69 -3.78 40.83 10.80
C VAL A 69 -4.21 41.47 9.48
N GLY A 70 -4.87 40.72 8.59
CA GLY A 70 -5.56 41.33 7.43
C GLY A 70 -5.87 40.41 6.26
N GLU A 71 -5.05 39.42 5.97
CA GLU A 71 -5.30 38.42 4.93
C GLU A 71 -4.86 37.04 5.43
N VAL A 72 -5.56 35.98 4.98
CA VAL A 72 -5.09 34.61 4.73
C VAL A 72 -6.21 33.61 4.99
N ILE A 73 -6.36 32.72 4.01
CA ILE A 73 -7.25 31.55 3.96
C ILE A 73 -6.89 30.61 5.13
N GLU A 74 -7.87 30.29 5.98
CA GLU A 74 -7.73 29.30 7.04
C GLU A 74 -7.38 27.92 6.45
N PRO A 75 -6.58 27.08 7.14
CA PRO A 75 -6.34 25.72 6.69
C PRO A 75 -7.66 25.01 6.40
N PRO A 76 -7.75 24.27 5.28
CA PRO A 76 -9.01 23.68 4.84
C PRO A 76 -9.54 22.60 5.77
N MET A 77 -8.70 22.06 6.66
CA MET A 77 -9.04 21.02 7.61
C MET A 77 -8.49 21.31 9.00
N SER A 78 -9.27 20.96 10.02
CA SER A 78 -8.80 20.99 11.40
C SER A 78 -7.75 19.89 11.65
N PRO A 79 -6.87 20.06 12.67
CA PRO A 79 -5.92 19.02 13.06
C PRO A 79 -6.60 17.67 13.38
N TYR A 80 -7.81 17.70 13.95
CA TYR A 80 -8.60 16.50 14.21
C TYR A 80 -9.01 15.78 12.92
N ALA A 81 -9.49 16.51 11.90
CA ALA A 81 -9.86 15.91 10.63
C ALA A 81 -8.66 15.27 9.92
N VAL A 82 -7.49 15.93 9.93
CA VAL A 82 -6.24 15.36 9.41
C VAL A 82 -5.86 14.08 10.14
N SER A 83 -5.92 14.09 11.49
CA SER A 83 -5.64 12.90 12.30
C SER A 83 -6.54 11.72 11.96
N VAL A 84 -7.84 11.95 11.75
CA VAL A 84 -8.81 10.89 11.40
C VAL A 84 -8.51 10.33 10.01
N LEU A 85 -8.20 11.18 9.03
CA LEU A 85 -7.85 10.75 7.68
C LEU A 85 -6.56 9.91 7.67
N MET A 86 -5.57 10.28 8.48
CA MET A 86 -4.33 9.51 8.59
C MET A 86 -4.53 8.16 9.29
N ALA A 87 -5.37 8.11 10.33
CA ALA A 87 -5.75 6.84 10.95
C ALA A 87 -6.50 5.93 9.95
N LEU A 88 -7.38 6.50 9.13
CA LEU A 88 -8.06 5.76 8.06
C LEU A 88 -7.08 5.24 7.00
N ALA A 89 -6.10 6.05 6.60
CA ALA A 89 -5.06 5.63 5.66
C ALA A 89 -4.23 4.46 6.21
N ALA A 90 -3.86 4.51 7.49
CA ALA A 90 -3.15 3.42 8.17
C ALA A 90 -3.99 2.12 8.18
N ALA A 91 -5.25 2.20 8.61
CA ALA A 91 -6.15 1.05 8.62
C ALA A 91 -6.36 0.44 7.21
N ALA A 92 -6.42 1.29 6.17
CA ALA A 92 -6.52 0.82 4.80
C ALA A 92 -5.24 0.10 4.33
N CYS A 93 -4.06 0.55 4.76
CA CYS A 93 -2.80 -0.15 4.51
C CYS A 93 -2.75 -1.51 5.21
N ASP A 94 -3.20 -1.62 6.45
CA ASP A 94 -3.25 -2.89 7.18
C ASP A 94 -4.17 -3.90 6.46
N LEU A 95 -5.35 -3.46 6.03
CA LEU A 95 -6.27 -4.29 5.23
C LEU A 95 -5.65 -4.73 3.90
N LEU A 96 -4.81 -3.90 3.30
CA LEU A 96 -4.09 -4.26 2.08
C LEU A 96 -3.05 -5.34 2.33
N VAL A 97 -2.28 -5.22 3.42
CA VAL A 97 -1.30 -6.25 3.82
C VAL A 97 -2.00 -7.59 4.01
N ASP A 98 -3.12 -7.62 4.75
CA ASP A 98 -3.91 -8.84 4.96
C ASP A 98 -4.42 -9.46 3.66
N ASP A 99 -4.82 -8.62 2.70
CA ASP A 99 -5.29 -9.09 1.39
C ASP A 99 -4.17 -9.69 0.54
N ILE A 100 -2.97 -9.07 0.55
CA ILE A 100 -1.78 -9.61 -0.12
C ILE A 100 -1.37 -10.94 0.52
N ASP A 101 -1.37 -11.03 1.84
CA ASP A 101 -1.07 -12.26 2.58
C ASP A 101 -2.06 -13.38 2.23
N ARG A 102 -3.35 -13.05 2.15
CA ARG A 102 -4.38 -14.01 1.73
C ARG A 102 -4.16 -14.49 0.29
N ALA A 103 -3.87 -13.56 -0.63
CA ALA A 103 -3.57 -13.90 -2.02
C ALA A 103 -2.32 -14.79 -2.12
N ALA A 104 -1.28 -14.49 -1.33
CA ALA A 104 -0.07 -15.30 -1.25
C ALA A 104 -0.34 -16.70 -0.72
N ARG A 105 -1.13 -16.86 0.36
CA ARG A 105 -1.52 -18.19 0.86
C ARG A 105 -2.28 -18.99 -0.20
N GLN A 106 -3.22 -18.36 -0.90
CA GLN A 106 -3.96 -19.02 -1.98
C GLN A 106 -3.04 -19.44 -3.14
N ALA A 107 -2.14 -18.55 -3.57
CA ALA A 107 -1.18 -18.84 -4.63
C ALA A 107 -0.23 -19.98 -4.21
N ASN A 108 0.27 -19.93 -2.97
CA ASN A 108 1.15 -20.95 -2.41
C ASN A 108 0.45 -22.32 -2.33
N GLN A 109 -0.85 -22.37 -2.03
CA GLN A 109 -1.58 -23.65 -1.86
C GLN A 109 -2.14 -24.21 -3.17
N TYR A 110 -2.68 -23.36 -4.05
CA TYR A 110 -3.49 -23.77 -5.19
C TYR A 110 -3.16 -23.01 -6.48
N GLY A 111 -2.17 -22.11 -6.47
CA GLY A 111 -1.89 -21.21 -7.58
C GLY A 111 -1.15 -21.86 -8.74
N ILE A 112 -0.46 -22.98 -8.51
CA ILE A 112 0.34 -23.66 -9.53
C ILE A 112 -0.58 -24.56 -10.35
N LEU A 113 -0.70 -24.24 -11.65
CA LEU A 113 -1.40 -25.05 -12.63
C LEU A 113 -0.50 -26.23 -12.99
N GLU A 114 -0.95 -27.46 -12.70
CA GLU A 114 -0.25 -28.64 -13.19
C GLU A 114 -0.26 -28.60 -14.71
N SER A 115 0.92 -28.73 -15.32
CA SER A 115 1.04 -28.85 -16.77
C SER A 115 0.23 -30.08 -17.19
N SER A 116 -0.91 -29.84 -17.85
CA SER A 116 -1.67 -30.88 -18.52
C SER A 116 -0.74 -31.55 -19.52
N ASN A 117 -0.06 -32.62 -19.10
CA ASN A 117 0.72 -33.45 -20.00
C ASN A 117 -0.27 -33.98 -21.03
N GLY A 118 -0.21 -33.41 -22.24
CA GLY A 118 -1.02 -33.82 -23.36
C GLY A 118 -0.87 -35.32 -23.56
N LYS A 119 -1.97 -36.04 -23.35
CA LYS A 119 -2.24 -37.33 -23.96
C LYS A 119 -3.35 -37.13 -24.98
#